data_AF-A0A368U7B7-F1
#
_entry.id   AF-A0A368U7B7-F1
#
_cell.length_a   1.000
_cell.length_b   1.000
_cell.length_c   1.000
_cell.angle_alpha   90.00
_cell.angle_beta   90.00
_cell.angle_gamma   90.00
#
_symmetry.space_group_name_H-M   'P 1'
#
loop_
_entity.id
_entity.type
_entity.pdbx_description
1 polymer ?
#
loop_
_entity_poly.entity_id
_entity_poly.type
_entity_poly.pdbx_seq_one_letter_code
_entity_poly.pdbx_strand_id
1 'polypeptide(L)'
;MPPFAGKRILLGVSAGIAAYKSALIIRLLKQAGMEVRVVMTDGAQAFITPLTLQALSGEPVRTSLLDPGAEAGMGHIELARWADLILIAPGTADLMARLAHGMADDLLTTLCLASEAPRLMAPAMNQVMWRHPATQRNLEQLSRDGWQWVGPDAGDQACGDIGPGRMSEPEAVAEAVFKVFRPAQTSRSCHIVITAGPTREPLDPVRYLSNHSSGKMGYALAHAAARTGARVSLISGPVNLPTPAGVERFDVDSAAQMHSAAHRLAQGADIFIGCAAVVDFRAEAPAEHKIKKHQNEDSLTLILVKNPDIIADIAALPSASRPLVIGFAAETRDVEHYARDKLARKGLDMIVANDISQAGGVFGSDDNAAWLLWKTPDGQASESLPSQPKARLASDIIQRALDLLAFGETP
;
A
#
# COMPACT_ATOMS: atom_id res chain seq x y z
N MET A 1 13.84 2.50 -2.94
CA MET A 1 13.69 3.83 -3.57
C MET A 1 12.51 4.52 -2.90
N PRO A 2 12.51 5.86 -2.77
CA PRO A 2 11.33 6.58 -2.33
C PRO A 2 10.13 6.21 -3.22
N PRO A 3 8.92 6.06 -2.66
CA PRO A 3 7.78 5.46 -3.36
C PRO A 3 7.29 6.25 -4.58
N PHE A 4 7.68 7.52 -4.71
CA PHE A 4 7.28 8.40 -5.81
C PHE A 4 8.48 9.05 -6.52
N ALA A 5 9.62 8.35 -6.55
CA ALA A 5 10.82 8.83 -7.23
C ALA A 5 10.53 9.21 -8.70
N GLY A 6 10.98 10.40 -9.10
CA GLY A 6 10.85 10.91 -10.47
C GLY A 6 9.49 11.51 -10.83
N LYS A 7 8.52 11.55 -9.90
CA LYS A 7 7.26 12.27 -10.11
C LYS A 7 7.48 13.77 -9.98
N ARG A 8 6.98 14.54 -10.95
CA ARG A 8 7.23 15.98 -11.10
C ARG A 8 6.00 16.79 -10.73
N ILE A 9 6.12 17.64 -9.71
CA ILE A 9 5.03 18.45 -9.16
C ILE A 9 5.31 19.92 -9.46
N LEU A 10 4.38 20.58 -10.14
CA LEU A 10 4.37 22.04 -10.24
C LEU A 10 3.47 22.59 -9.13
N LEU A 11 4.08 23.22 -8.13
CA LEU A 11 3.39 23.83 -7.00
C LEU A 11 3.13 25.32 -7.28
N GLY A 12 1.86 25.67 -7.48
CA GLY A 12 1.36 27.04 -7.54
C GLY A 12 1.02 27.59 -6.14
N VAL A 13 1.61 28.72 -5.78
CA VAL A 13 1.33 29.41 -4.51
C VAL A 13 0.63 30.74 -4.79
N SER A 14 -0.56 30.92 -4.21
CA SER A 14 -1.38 32.13 -4.38
C SER A 14 -1.42 33.00 -3.12
N ALA A 15 -1.97 34.21 -3.27
CA ALA A 15 -1.95 35.27 -2.27
C ALA A 15 -2.90 35.04 -1.07
N GLY A 16 -2.46 34.26 -0.08
CA GLY A 16 -3.22 34.05 1.15
C GLY A 16 -2.36 33.73 2.35
N ILE A 17 -2.90 33.95 3.55
CA ILE A 17 -2.19 33.71 4.82
C ILE A 17 -1.66 32.28 4.95
N ALA A 18 -2.32 31.30 4.32
CA ALA A 18 -1.90 29.91 4.33
C ALA A 18 -0.69 29.59 3.42
N ALA A 19 -0.12 30.57 2.69
CA ALA A 19 1.04 30.37 1.82
C ALA A 19 2.27 29.81 2.56
N TYR A 20 2.41 30.04 3.87
CA TYR A 20 3.49 29.42 4.65
C TYR A 20 3.36 27.89 4.72
N LYS A 21 2.15 27.32 4.63
CA LYS A 21 1.92 25.86 4.64
C LYS A 21 2.54 25.18 3.41
N SER A 22 2.67 25.91 2.31
CA SER A 22 3.30 25.42 1.08
C SER A 22 4.77 25.02 1.29
N ALA A 23 5.49 25.68 2.21
CA ALA A 23 6.84 25.30 2.60
C ALA A 23 6.88 23.88 3.21
N LEU A 24 5.91 23.54 4.05
CA LEU A 24 5.81 22.21 4.67
C LEU A 24 5.41 21.15 3.64
N ILE A 25 4.49 21.49 2.73
CA ILE A 25 4.10 20.60 1.61
C ILE A 25 5.34 20.24 0.77
N ILE A 26 6.16 21.22 0.38
CA ILE A 26 7.40 20.95 -0.38
C ILE A 26 8.27 19.94 0.36
N ARG A 27 8.47 20.11 1.67
CA ARG A 27 9.29 19.18 2.48
C ARG A 27 8.74 17.75 2.45
N LEU A 28 7.43 17.57 2.60
CA LEU A 28 6.78 16.26 2.57
C LEU A 28 6.91 15.59 1.19
N LEU A 29 6.69 16.35 0.11
CA LEU A 29 6.82 15.83 -1.26
C LEU A 29 8.28 15.46 -1.60
N LYS A 30 9.25 16.28 -1.20
CA LYS A 30 10.69 15.99 -1.36
C LYS A 30 11.12 14.75 -0.56
N GLN A 31 10.63 14.59 0.67
CA GLN A 31 10.88 13.37 1.47
C GLN A 31 10.32 12.11 0.81
N ALA A 32 9.21 12.24 0.08
CA ALA A 32 8.61 11.16 -0.71
C ALA A 32 9.34 10.88 -2.04
N GLY A 33 10.40 11.65 -2.35
CA GLY A 33 11.26 11.50 -3.53
C GLY A 33 10.78 12.22 -4.78
N MET A 34 9.79 13.10 -4.66
CA MET A 34 9.24 13.85 -5.80
C MET A 34 10.14 15.04 -6.15
N GLU A 35 10.13 15.43 -7.42
CA GLU A 35 10.69 16.68 -7.90
C GLU A 35 9.62 17.78 -7.79
N VAL A 36 9.97 18.93 -7.21
CA VAL A 36 9.01 20.02 -6.99
C VAL A 36 9.57 21.29 -7.59
N ARG A 37 8.84 21.90 -8.53
CA ARG A 37 9.11 23.26 -9.02
C ARG A 37 7.99 24.17 -8.57
N VAL A 38 8.33 25.40 -8.23
CA VAL A 38 7.40 26.34 -7.62
C VAL A 38 7.15 27.52 -8.54
N VAL A 39 5.88 27.87 -8.69
CA VAL A 39 5.44 29.12 -9.31
C VAL A 39 4.61 29.91 -8.30
N MET A 40 4.84 31.22 -8.22
CA MET A 40 4.15 32.10 -7.29
C MET A 40 3.44 33.22 -8.04
N THR A 41 2.22 33.54 -7.62
CA THR A 41 1.59 34.82 -8.03
C THR A 41 2.29 35.99 -7.35
N ASP A 42 2.22 37.19 -7.91
CA ASP A 42 2.78 38.40 -7.28
C ASP A 42 2.31 38.60 -5.84
N GLY A 43 1.00 38.44 -5.58
CA GLY A 43 0.46 38.60 -4.22
C GLY A 43 0.94 37.54 -3.23
N ALA A 44 1.39 36.36 -3.69
CA ALA A 44 1.92 35.31 -2.81
C ALA A 44 3.29 35.70 -2.21
N GLN A 45 4.08 36.46 -2.96
CA GLN A 45 5.40 36.93 -2.55
C GLN A 45 5.34 37.88 -1.33
N ALA A 46 4.18 38.49 -1.07
CA ALA A 46 3.93 39.29 0.13
C ALA A 46 3.71 38.45 1.40
N PHE A 47 3.39 37.16 1.28
CA PHE A 47 3.13 36.26 2.42
C PHE A 47 4.31 35.33 2.72
N ILE A 48 5.03 34.88 1.69
CA ILE A 48 6.22 34.05 1.83
C ILE A 48 7.19 34.38 0.69
N THR A 49 8.48 34.47 1.00
CA THR A 49 9.48 34.89 0.00
C THR A 49 9.86 33.72 -0.93
N PRO A 50 10.16 34.00 -2.21
CA PRO A 50 10.67 32.98 -3.14
C PRO A 50 11.90 32.24 -2.61
N LEU A 51 12.78 32.92 -1.86
CA LEU A 51 14.01 32.34 -1.31
C LEU A 51 13.75 31.12 -0.40
N THR A 52 12.70 31.18 0.43
CA THR A 52 12.33 30.06 1.30
C THR A 52 11.92 28.83 0.48
N LEU A 53 11.09 29.04 -0.55
CA LEU A 53 10.58 27.94 -1.37
C LEU A 53 11.67 27.38 -2.29
N GLN A 54 12.60 28.21 -2.76
CA GLN A 54 13.78 27.78 -3.51
C GLN A 54 14.67 26.87 -2.65
N ALA A 55 14.97 27.27 -1.41
CA ALA A 55 15.81 26.48 -0.51
C ALA A 55 15.21 25.10 -0.21
N LEU A 56 13.88 25.00 -0.11
CA LEU A 56 13.18 23.75 0.21
C LEU A 56 12.97 22.85 -1.02
N SER A 57 12.70 23.43 -2.19
CA SER A 57 12.50 22.68 -3.43
C SER A 57 13.82 22.24 -4.06
N GLY A 58 14.89 23.03 -3.89
CA GLY A 58 16.16 22.88 -4.59
C GLY A 58 16.13 23.43 -6.02
N GLU A 59 15.06 24.09 -6.43
CA GLU A 59 14.82 24.57 -7.80
C GLU A 59 14.53 26.08 -7.81
N PRO A 60 14.89 26.82 -8.87
CA PRO A 60 14.50 28.23 -9.01
C PRO A 60 12.98 28.40 -8.96
N VAL A 61 12.51 29.39 -8.18
CA VAL A 61 11.09 29.75 -8.10
C VAL A 61 10.74 30.70 -9.23
N ARG A 62 9.65 30.43 -9.95
CA ARG A 62 9.17 31.27 -11.06
C ARG A 62 8.08 32.23 -10.59
N THR A 63 8.19 33.50 -10.96
CA THR A 63 7.29 34.56 -10.49
C THR A 63 6.71 35.41 -11.60
N SER A 64 7.37 35.50 -12.76
CA SER A 64 6.94 36.33 -13.89
C SER A 64 6.65 35.49 -15.12
N LEU A 65 5.59 35.86 -15.86
CA LEU A 65 5.26 35.27 -17.17
C LEU A 65 6.30 35.63 -18.22
N LEU A 66 6.79 36.87 -18.19
CA LEU A 66 7.80 37.39 -19.12
C LEU A 66 9.12 37.54 -18.38
N ASP A 67 9.83 36.43 -18.22
CA ASP A 67 11.20 36.41 -17.73
C ASP A 67 12.16 36.28 -18.94
N PRO A 68 12.95 37.32 -19.28
CA PRO A 68 13.87 37.28 -20.42
C PRO A 68 14.86 36.10 -20.38
N GLY A 69 15.22 35.61 -19.19
CA GLY A 69 16.10 34.46 -19.02
C GLY A 69 15.41 33.11 -19.22
N ALA A 70 14.08 33.06 -19.12
CA ALA A 70 13.28 31.84 -19.26
C ALA A 70 12.56 31.74 -20.62
N GLU A 71 12.18 32.88 -21.21
CA GLU A 71 11.35 32.94 -22.43
C GLU A 71 12.14 32.77 -23.72
N ALA A 72 13.48 32.71 -23.67
CA ALA A 72 14.32 32.37 -24.83
C ALA A 72 14.01 30.98 -25.43
N GLY A 73 13.26 30.13 -24.72
CA GLY A 73 12.81 28.80 -25.16
C GLY A 73 11.32 28.49 -24.95
N MET A 74 10.43 29.50 -24.86
CA MET A 74 9.01 29.29 -24.50
C MET A 74 8.83 28.64 -23.11
N GLY A 75 9.51 29.18 -22.10
CA GLY A 75 9.67 28.56 -20.77
C GLY A 75 8.37 28.18 -20.06
N HIS A 76 7.27 28.91 -20.27
CA HIS A 76 5.96 28.55 -19.73
C HIS A 76 5.41 27.23 -20.33
N ILE A 77 5.59 26.97 -21.62
CA ILE A 77 5.14 25.70 -22.25
C ILE A 77 5.98 24.52 -21.76
N GLU A 78 7.30 24.70 -21.66
CA GLU A 78 8.18 23.66 -21.15
C GLU A 78 7.85 23.31 -19.70
N LEU A 79 7.58 24.32 -18.86
CA LEU A 79 7.23 24.12 -17.47
C LEU A 79 5.85 23.45 -17.32
N ALA A 80 4.87 23.83 -18.14
CA ALA A 80 3.54 23.22 -18.16
C ALA A 80 3.59 21.73 -18.57
N ARG A 81 4.45 21.37 -19.53
CA ARG A 81 4.68 19.98 -19.98
C ARG A 81 5.56 19.16 -19.03
N TRP A 82 6.40 19.83 -18.24
CA TRP A 82 7.27 19.16 -17.28
C TRP A 82 6.50 18.53 -16.12
N ALA A 83 5.36 19.11 -15.74
CA ALA A 83 4.58 18.67 -14.59
C ALA A 83 3.78 17.38 -14.86
N ASP A 84 3.88 16.39 -13.96
CA ASP A 84 2.98 15.24 -13.91
C ASP A 84 1.70 15.56 -13.11
N LEU A 85 1.74 16.61 -12.28
CA LEU A 85 0.61 17.14 -11.49
C LEU A 85 0.83 18.63 -11.24
N ILE A 86 -0.23 19.43 -11.41
CA ILE A 86 -0.30 20.81 -10.93
C ILE A 86 -1.02 20.82 -9.59
N LEU A 87 -0.33 21.29 -8.55
CA LEU A 87 -0.88 21.50 -7.21
C LEU A 87 -0.99 23.00 -6.93
N ILE A 88 -2.18 23.49 -6.59
CA ILE A 88 -2.36 24.87 -6.10
C ILE A 88 -2.61 24.86 -4.60
N ALA A 89 -1.70 25.47 -3.84
CA ALA A 89 -1.73 25.47 -2.39
C ALA A 89 -1.06 26.75 -1.86
N PRO A 90 -1.81 27.70 -1.25
CA PRO A 90 -3.27 27.74 -1.19
C PRO A 90 -3.93 28.09 -2.53
N GLY A 91 -5.18 27.71 -2.72
CA GLY A 91 -6.09 28.21 -3.75
C GLY A 91 -7.02 29.30 -3.19
N THR A 92 -6.77 30.55 -3.52
CA THR A 92 -7.59 31.67 -3.06
C THR A 92 -8.85 31.85 -3.92
N ALA A 93 -9.85 32.58 -3.40
CA ALA A 93 -11.06 32.88 -4.16
C ALA A 93 -10.77 33.64 -5.47
N ASP A 94 -9.78 34.54 -5.45
CA ASP A 94 -9.33 35.29 -6.63
C ASP A 94 -8.77 34.34 -7.70
N LEU A 95 -7.84 33.47 -7.33
CA LEU A 95 -7.25 32.53 -8.27
C LEU A 95 -8.28 31.54 -8.82
N MET A 96 -9.19 31.05 -7.97
CA MET A 96 -10.33 30.24 -8.41
C MET A 96 -11.20 30.98 -9.43
N ALA A 97 -11.46 32.28 -9.23
CA ALA A 97 -12.23 33.08 -10.18
C ALA A 97 -11.52 33.21 -11.52
N ARG A 98 -10.23 33.56 -11.52
CA ARG A 98 -9.43 33.71 -12.74
C ARG A 98 -9.34 32.41 -13.54
N LEU A 99 -9.09 31.29 -12.86
CA LEU A 99 -9.05 29.96 -13.50
C LEU A 99 -10.41 29.53 -14.06
N ALA A 100 -11.50 29.75 -13.33
CA ALA A 100 -12.85 29.37 -13.78
C ALA A 100 -13.30 30.14 -15.04
N HIS A 101 -12.73 31.33 -15.28
CA HIS A 101 -13.00 32.14 -16.47
C HIS A 101 -11.94 31.97 -17.56
N GLY A 102 -10.97 31.07 -17.38
CA GLY A 102 -9.91 30.81 -18.37
C GLY A 102 -8.96 31.99 -18.57
N MET A 103 -8.75 32.81 -17.54
CA MET A 103 -7.75 33.88 -17.60
C MET A 103 -6.34 33.28 -17.63
N ALA A 104 -5.43 33.95 -18.34
CA ALA A 104 -4.01 33.60 -18.47
C ALA A 104 -3.17 34.88 -18.37
N ASP A 105 -3.42 35.64 -17.29
CA ASP A 105 -2.88 36.98 -17.06
C ASP A 105 -1.63 37.01 -16.18
N ASP A 106 -1.28 35.88 -15.56
CA ASP A 106 0.00 35.66 -14.89
C ASP A 106 0.60 34.29 -15.28
N LEU A 107 1.82 34.01 -14.81
CA LEU A 107 2.49 32.74 -15.12
C LEU A 107 1.69 31.54 -14.62
N LEU A 108 1.18 31.57 -13.37
CA LEU A 108 0.50 30.41 -12.78
C LEU A 108 -0.79 30.06 -13.55
N THR A 109 -1.63 31.04 -13.83
CA THR A 109 -2.87 30.87 -14.59
C THR A 109 -2.60 30.41 -16.02
N THR A 110 -1.57 30.98 -16.67
CA THR A 110 -1.11 30.54 -18.00
C THR A 110 -0.67 29.07 -17.99
N LEU A 111 0.11 28.65 -16.98
CA LEU A 111 0.56 27.26 -16.84
C LEU A 111 -0.61 26.29 -16.64
N CYS A 112 -1.62 26.69 -15.86
CA CYS A 112 -2.81 25.87 -15.64
C CYS A 112 -3.63 25.70 -16.92
N LEU A 113 -3.71 26.74 -17.76
CA LEU A 113 -4.42 26.69 -19.03
C LEU A 113 -3.64 25.90 -20.10
N ALA A 114 -2.31 25.97 -20.08
CA ALA A 114 -1.42 25.35 -21.06
C ALA A 114 -0.95 23.93 -20.70
N SER A 115 -1.47 23.31 -19.64
CA SER A 115 -1.06 21.97 -19.19
C SER A 115 -2.18 20.95 -19.31
N GLU A 116 -1.83 19.73 -19.73
CA GLU A 116 -2.72 18.56 -19.72
C GLU A 116 -2.62 17.75 -18.41
N ALA A 117 -1.69 18.12 -17.51
CA ALA A 117 -1.52 17.43 -16.26
C ALA A 117 -2.80 17.50 -15.40
N PRO A 118 -3.09 16.45 -14.60
CA PRO A 118 -4.11 16.53 -13.56
C PRO A 118 -3.89 17.75 -12.67
N ARG A 119 -4.99 18.33 -12.17
CA ARG A 119 -4.93 19.53 -11.32
C ARG A 119 -5.58 19.27 -9.97
N LEU A 120 -4.87 19.60 -8.90
CA LEU A 120 -5.30 19.48 -7.52
C LEU A 120 -5.22 20.85 -6.84
N MET A 121 -6.25 21.24 -6.09
CA MET A 121 -6.28 22.52 -5.38
C MET A 121 -6.62 22.33 -3.90
N ALA A 122 -5.91 23.05 -3.03
CA ALA A 122 -6.20 23.15 -1.60
C ALA A 122 -6.73 24.56 -1.27
N PRO A 123 -8.06 24.77 -1.22
CA PRO A 123 -8.63 26.10 -1.06
C PRO A 123 -8.31 26.72 0.31
N ALA A 124 -8.12 28.05 0.34
CA ALA A 124 -7.90 28.78 1.58
C ALA A 124 -8.47 30.20 1.51
N MET A 125 -9.50 30.49 2.32
CA MET A 125 -10.14 31.81 2.40
C MET A 125 -11.02 31.92 3.65
N ASN A 126 -11.44 33.14 3.98
CA ASN A 126 -12.42 33.36 5.05
C ASN A 126 -13.75 32.62 4.75
N GLN A 127 -14.45 32.17 5.80
CA GLN A 127 -15.70 31.42 5.66
C GLN A 127 -16.80 32.13 4.85
N VAL A 128 -16.89 33.46 4.94
CA VAL A 128 -17.85 34.27 4.17
C VAL A 128 -17.48 34.25 2.70
N MET A 129 -16.18 34.36 2.38
CA MET A 129 -15.68 34.23 1.01
C MET A 129 -15.94 32.83 0.46
N TRP A 130 -15.71 31.79 1.27
CA TRP A 130 -15.94 30.40 0.87
C TRP A 130 -17.42 30.17 0.52
N ARG A 131 -18.33 30.59 1.40
CA ARG A 131 -19.79 30.43 1.20
C ARG A 131 -20.37 31.36 0.14
N HIS A 132 -19.61 32.33 -0.35
CA HIS A 132 -20.10 33.31 -1.31
C HIS A 132 -20.55 32.62 -2.62
N PRO A 133 -21.72 32.98 -3.20
CA PRO A 133 -22.24 32.31 -4.40
C PRO A 133 -21.28 32.33 -5.59
N ALA A 134 -20.47 33.39 -5.74
CA ALA A 134 -19.46 33.44 -6.81
C ALA A 134 -18.37 32.37 -6.64
N THR A 135 -17.87 32.18 -5.41
CA THR A 135 -16.86 31.17 -5.10
C THR A 135 -17.41 29.76 -5.33
N GLN A 136 -18.66 29.51 -4.93
CA GLN A 136 -19.31 28.22 -5.14
C GLN A 136 -19.54 27.93 -6.63
N ARG A 137 -19.96 28.92 -7.42
CA ARG A 137 -20.05 28.77 -8.89
C ARG A 137 -18.69 28.44 -9.52
N ASN A 138 -17.63 29.12 -9.09
CA ASN A 138 -16.27 28.87 -9.60
C ASN A 138 -15.79 27.47 -9.19
N LEU A 139 -16.05 27.04 -7.95
CA LEU A 139 -15.76 25.69 -7.46
C LEU A 139 -16.44 24.62 -8.32
N GLU A 140 -17.74 24.77 -8.58
CA GLU A 140 -18.50 23.86 -9.42
C GLU A 140 -17.97 23.82 -10.85
N GLN A 141 -17.67 24.99 -11.45
CA GLN A 141 -17.14 25.07 -12.80
C GLN A 141 -15.78 24.38 -12.90
N LEU A 142 -14.84 24.71 -12.00
CA LEU A 142 -13.52 24.08 -11.95
C LEU A 142 -13.62 22.56 -11.72
N SER A 143 -14.57 22.10 -10.90
CA SER A 143 -14.82 20.67 -10.71
C SER A 143 -15.26 20.00 -12.02
N ARG A 144 -16.12 20.65 -12.82
CA ARG A 144 -16.51 20.16 -14.16
C ARG A 144 -15.32 20.16 -15.12
N ASP A 145 -14.41 21.12 -14.98
CA ASP A 145 -13.18 21.22 -15.78
C ASP A 145 -12.06 20.25 -15.31
N GLY A 146 -12.38 19.35 -14.37
CA GLY A 146 -11.50 18.26 -13.93
C GLY A 146 -10.58 18.60 -12.76
N TRP A 147 -10.80 19.72 -12.06
CA TRP A 147 -10.05 20.03 -10.85
C TRP A 147 -10.45 19.12 -9.69
N GLN A 148 -9.45 18.60 -8.99
CA GLN A 148 -9.60 17.86 -7.75
C GLN A 148 -9.35 18.77 -6.54
N TRP A 149 -9.90 18.41 -5.38
CA TRP A 149 -9.91 19.29 -4.21
C TRP A 149 -9.36 18.60 -2.95
N VAL A 150 -8.68 19.38 -2.10
CA VAL A 150 -8.30 18.99 -0.74
C VAL A 150 -8.82 20.04 0.23
N GLY A 151 -9.84 19.69 1.00
CA GLY A 151 -10.54 20.61 1.88
C GLY A 151 -11.46 21.59 1.14
N PRO A 152 -11.68 22.80 1.69
CA PRO A 152 -11.08 23.34 2.91
C PRO A 152 -11.60 22.66 4.19
N ASP A 153 -10.80 22.71 5.24
CA ASP A 153 -11.18 22.24 6.58
C ASP A 153 -12.03 23.29 7.30
N ALA A 154 -12.76 22.85 8.33
CA ALA A 154 -13.41 23.72 9.29
C ALA A 154 -12.54 23.94 10.54
N GLY A 155 -12.51 25.16 11.06
CA GLY A 155 -11.87 25.49 12.33
C GLY A 155 -11.53 26.97 12.46
N ASP A 156 -10.69 27.32 13.44
CA ASP A 156 -10.26 28.69 13.69
C ASP A 156 -9.56 29.30 12.48
N GLN A 157 -10.00 30.49 12.10
CA GLN A 157 -9.46 31.27 10.99
C GLN A 157 -8.65 32.46 11.51
N ALA A 158 -7.72 32.98 10.69
CA ALA A 158 -6.86 34.10 11.08
C ALA A 158 -7.62 35.38 11.48
N CYS A 159 -8.88 35.52 11.07
CA CYS A 159 -9.77 36.62 11.44
C CYS A 159 -10.52 36.41 12.76
N GLY A 160 -10.37 35.26 13.44
CA GLY A 160 -11.03 34.93 14.69
C GLY A 160 -12.37 34.18 14.55
N ASP A 161 -12.82 33.91 13.34
CA ASP A 161 -14.03 33.13 13.06
C ASP A 161 -13.76 31.61 13.14
N ILE A 162 -14.81 30.84 13.45
CA ILE A 162 -14.80 29.37 13.38
C ILE A 162 -15.71 28.92 12.25
N GLY A 163 -15.16 28.27 11.24
CA GLY A 163 -15.95 27.80 10.09
C GLY A 163 -15.12 27.19 8.96
N PRO A 164 -15.77 26.71 7.88
CA PRO A 164 -15.10 26.17 6.71
C PRO A 164 -14.31 27.26 5.98
N GLY A 165 -13.18 26.91 5.38
CA GLY A 165 -12.35 27.83 4.59
C GLY A 165 -10.86 27.81 4.94
N ARG A 166 -10.48 27.13 6.03
CA ARG A 166 -9.08 26.92 6.37
C ARG A 166 -8.47 25.92 5.40
N MET A 167 -7.27 26.22 4.88
CA MET A 167 -6.52 25.26 4.07
C MET A 167 -6.26 23.98 4.87
N SER A 168 -6.53 22.82 4.26
CA SER A 168 -6.19 21.53 4.86
C SER A 168 -4.72 21.45 5.27
N GLU A 169 -4.45 20.63 6.27
CA GLU A 169 -3.07 20.47 6.76
C GLU A 169 -2.13 19.91 5.70
N PRO A 170 -0.83 20.31 5.70
CA PRO A 170 0.15 19.88 4.71
C PRO A 170 0.20 18.37 4.46
N GLU A 171 0.01 17.57 5.51
CA GLU A 171 -0.02 16.11 5.46
C GLU A 171 -1.20 15.58 4.65
N ALA A 172 -2.38 16.20 4.81
CA ALA A 172 -3.57 15.84 4.03
C ALA A 172 -3.40 16.20 2.55
N VAL A 173 -2.79 17.35 2.26
CA VAL A 173 -2.47 17.77 0.89
C VAL A 173 -1.45 16.82 0.26
N ALA A 174 -0.40 16.45 0.99
CA ALA A 174 0.59 15.49 0.51
C ALA A 174 -0.02 14.11 0.24
N GLU A 175 -0.88 13.59 1.13
CA GLU A 175 -1.56 12.31 0.91
C GLU A 175 -2.50 12.35 -0.30
N ALA A 176 -3.17 13.48 -0.56
CA ALA A 176 -3.98 13.65 -1.77
C ALA A 176 -3.12 13.62 -3.04
N VAL A 177 -1.95 14.27 -3.03
CA VAL A 177 -0.96 14.17 -4.12
C VAL A 177 -0.52 12.72 -4.32
N PHE A 178 -0.24 11.99 -3.24
CA PHE A 178 0.16 10.58 -3.33
C PHE A 178 -0.93 9.71 -3.95
N LYS A 179 -2.20 9.96 -3.66
CA LYS A 179 -3.33 9.23 -4.26
C LYS A 179 -3.43 9.42 -5.77
N VAL A 180 -3.11 10.59 -6.31
CA VAL A 180 -3.11 10.85 -7.76
C VAL A 180 -2.13 9.91 -8.49
N PHE A 181 -1.00 9.59 -7.85
CA PHE A 181 0.03 8.73 -8.44
C PHE A 181 -0.07 7.27 -8.01
N ARG A 182 -1.03 6.91 -7.15
CA ARG A 182 -1.30 5.50 -6.86
C ARG A 182 -2.05 4.89 -8.05
N PRO A 183 -1.71 3.66 -8.47
CA PRO A 183 -2.47 2.97 -9.51
C PRO A 183 -3.95 2.89 -9.11
N ALA A 184 -4.83 3.13 -10.07
CA ALA A 184 -6.28 3.05 -9.85
C ALA A 184 -6.63 1.68 -9.27
N GLN A 185 -7.36 1.69 -8.14
CA GLN A 185 -7.94 0.46 -7.59
C GLN A 185 -8.88 -0.11 -8.65
N THR A 186 -8.55 -1.28 -9.19
CA THR A 186 -9.42 -1.99 -10.13
C THR A 186 -10.77 -2.24 -9.45
N SER A 187 -11.86 -2.00 -10.18
CA SER A 187 -13.24 -2.05 -9.69
C SER A 187 -13.74 -3.45 -9.30
N ARG A 188 -12.86 -4.45 -9.25
CA ARG A 188 -13.09 -5.72 -8.58
C ARG A 188 -12.17 -5.76 -7.37
N SER A 189 -12.74 -5.58 -6.17
CA SER A 189 -11.98 -5.73 -4.93
C SER A 189 -11.52 -7.19 -4.82
N CYS A 190 -10.33 -7.49 -5.32
CA CYS A 190 -9.70 -8.80 -5.21
C CYS A 190 -9.72 -9.22 -3.75
N HIS A 191 -10.29 -10.39 -3.45
CA HIS A 191 -10.33 -10.95 -2.11
C HIS A 191 -9.17 -11.92 -1.93
N ILE A 192 -8.25 -11.58 -1.03
CA ILE A 192 -7.05 -12.36 -0.73
C ILE A 192 -7.18 -12.95 0.68
N VAL A 193 -7.12 -14.29 0.77
CA VAL A 193 -7.12 -15.02 2.04
C VAL A 193 -5.69 -15.49 2.33
N ILE A 194 -5.19 -15.23 3.54
CA ILE A 194 -3.82 -15.54 3.94
C ILE A 194 -3.83 -16.30 5.26
N THR A 195 -3.12 -17.43 5.35
CA THR A 195 -2.82 -18.07 6.64
C THR A 195 -1.48 -17.60 7.18
N ALA A 196 -1.38 -17.32 8.47
CA ALA A 196 -0.13 -16.88 9.11
C ALA A 196 0.04 -17.46 10.52
N GLY A 197 1.29 -17.46 11.00
CA GLY A 197 1.63 -17.93 12.35
C GLY A 197 1.79 -19.45 12.46
N PRO A 198 2.12 -19.97 13.66
CA PRO A 198 2.17 -21.41 13.93
C PRO A 198 0.77 -21.97 14.22
N THR A 199 0.61 -23.29 14.31
CA THR A 199 -0.52 -23.90 15.04
C THR A 199 -0.03 -24.56 16.32
N ARG A 200 -0.91 -24.71 17.32
CA ARG A 200 -0.65 -25.36 18.60
C ARG A 200 -1.55 -26.58 18.73
N GLU A 201 -0.95 -27.76 18.74
CA GLU A 201 -1.65 -29.03 18.89
C GLU A 201 -1.55 -29.50 20.34
N PRO A 202 -2.64 -29.47 21.12
CA PRO A 202 -2.59 -29.79 22.55
C PRO A 202 -2.18 -31.24 22.79
N LEU A 203 -1.29 -31.43 23.76
CA LEU A 203 -0.95 -32.74 24.34
C LEU A 203 -1.73 -32.95 25.64
N ASP A 204 -1.82 -31.90 26.45
CA ASP A 204 -2.58 -31.76 27.68
C ASP A 204 -2.97 -30.28 27.87
N PRO A 205 -3.70 -29.86 28.92
CA PRO A 205 -4.12 -28.46 29.09
C PRO A 205 -2.96 -27.45 29.29
N VAL A 206 -1.72 -27.93 29.42
CA VAL A 206 -0.53 -27.12 29.73
C VAL A 206 0.50 -27.18 28.60
N ARG A 207 0.52 -28.25 27.81
CA ARG A 207 1.55 -28.52 26.80
C ARG A 207 0.93 -28.72 25.42
N TYR A 208 1.64 -28.26 24.40
CA TYR A 208 1.26 -28.40 23.01
C TYR A 208 2.50 -28.64 22.12
N LEU A 209 2.27 -29.18 20.93
CA LEU A 209 3.23 -29.21 19.82
C LEU A 209 3.02 -27.99 18.93
N SER A 210 4.11 -27.34 18.50
CA SER A 210 4.06 -26.13 17.68
C SER A 210 5.34 -25.98 16.87
N ASN A 211 5.28 -25.16 15.82
CA ASN A 211 6.44 -24.73 15.05
C ASN A 211 7.00 -23.39 15.56
N HIS A 212 8.25 -23.07 15.22
CA HIS A 212 8.94 -21.81 15.60
C HIS A 212 8.56 -20.59 14.71
N SER A 213 7.36 -20.58 14.14
CA SER A 213 6.93 -19.49 13.27
C SER A 213 6.66 -18.21 14.05
N SER A 214 7.24 -17.11 13.60
CA SER A 214 6.97 -15.76 14.14
C SER A 214 5.72 -15.11 13.54
N GLY A 215 5.15 -15.67 12.46
CA GLY A 215 4.04 -15.08 11.71
C GLY A 215 4.39 -13.84 10.88
N LYS A 216 5.58 -13.24 11.06
CA LYS A 216 6.00 -11.98 10.42
C LYS A 216 5.79 -11.95 8.89
N MET A 217 6.10 -13.06 8.21
CA MET A 217 5.95 -13.13 6.74
C MET A 217 4.48 -13.04 6.31
N GLY A 218 3.60 -13.82 6.94
CA GLY A 218 2.16 -13.79 6.65
C GLY A 218 1.53 -12.43 6.93
N TYR A 219 1.97 -11.76 8.01
CA TYR A 219 1.52 -10.39 8.32
C TYR A 219 2.05 -9.35 7.33
N ALA A 220 3.30 -9.51 6.85
CA ALA A 220 3.84 -8.65 5.80
C ALA A 220 3.08 -8.81 4.48
N LEU A 221 2.69 -10.05 4.12
CA LEU A 221 1.84 -10.32 2.95
C LEU A 221 0.47 -9.69 3.10
N ALA A 222 -0.17 -9.81 4.28
CA ALA A 222 -1.46 -9.19 4.54
C ALA A 222 -1.40 -7.66 4.45
N HIS A 223 -0.34 -7.04 4.98
CA HIS A 223 -0.12 -5.61 4.85
C HIS A 223 0.09 -5.17 3.39
N ALA A 224 0.91 -5.90 2.63
CA ALA A 224 1.17 -5.61 1.22
C ALA A 224 -0.11 -5.76 0.38
N ALA A 225 -0.89 -6.82 0.60
CA ALA A 225 -2.18 -7.06 -0.04
C ALA A 225 -3.17 -5.93 0.25
N ALA A 226 -3.31 -5.48 1.50
CA ALA A 226 -4.23 -4.39 1.82
C ALA A 226 -3.85 -3.07 1.10
N ARG A 227 -2.55 -2.82 0.89
CA ARG A 227 -2.06 -1.64 0.17
C ARG A 227 -2.39 -1.63 -1.32
N THR A 228 -2.71 -2.77 -1.92
CA THR A 228 -3.18 -2.83 -3.32
C THR A 228 -4.67 -2.50 -3.44
N GLY A 229 -5.38 -2.34 -2.31
CA GLY A 229 -6.82 -2.14 -2.27
C GLY A 229 -7.62 -3.45 -2.24
N ALA A 230 -6.94 -4.60 -2.10
CA ALA A 230 -7.60 -5.89 -1.94
C ALA A 230 -8.38 -5.96 -0.61
N ARG A 231 -9.50 -6.72 -0.62
CA ARG A 231 -10.12 -7.20 0.63
C ARG A 231 -9.22 -8.30 1.17
N VAL A 232 -8.76 -8.19 2.42
CA VAL A 232 -7.82 -9.17 3.00
C VAL A 232 -8.42 -9.86 4.22
N SER A 233 -8.48 -11.20 4.16
CA SER A 233 -8.82 -12.05 5.30
C SER A 233 -7.57 -12.78 5.79
N LEU A 234 -7.13 -12.49 7.02
CA LEU A 234 -5.95 -13.09 7.64
C LEU A 234 -6.37 -14.13 8.68
N ILE A 235 -6.14 -15.40 8.39
CA ILE A 235 -6.33 -16.50 9.34
C ILE A 235 -5.02 -16.65 10.14
N SER A 236 -5.03 -16.21 11.40
CA SER A 236 -3.84 -16.15 12.23
C SER A 236 -3.83 -17.24 13.29
N GLY A 237 -2.78 -18.05 13.28
CA GLY A 237 -2.35 -18.80 14.45
C GLY A 237 -1.84 -17.89 15.58
N PRO A 238 -1.50 -18.45 16.75
CA PRO A 238 -1.16 -17.67 17.93
C PRO A 238 0.19 -16.94 17.79
N VAL A 239 0.12 -15.62 17.58
CA VAL A 239 1.24 -14.67 17.54
C VAL A 239 0.87 -13.35 18.22
N ASN A 240 1.87 -12.61 18.70
CA ASN A 240 1.70 -11.28 19.29
C ASN A 240 2.04 -10.16 18.30
N LEU A 241 1.39 -10.18 17.12
CA LEU A 241 1.58 -9.17 16.07
C LEU A 241 0.29 -8.34 15.91
N PRO A 242 0.39 -7.01 15.74
CA PRO A 242 -0.77 -6.17 15.48
C PRO A 242 -1.36 -6.47 14.10
N THR A 243 -2.70 -6.42 14.00
CA THR A 243 -3.39 -6.58 12.72
C THR A 243 -3.09 -5.37 11.81
N PRO A 244 -2.63 -5.58 10.56
CA PRO A 244 -2.40 -4.47 9.64
C PRO A 244 -3.68 -3.70 9.31
N ALA A 245 -3.57 -2.40 9.02
CA ALA A 245 -4.71 -1.59 8.59
C ALA A 245 -5.36 -2.16 7.31
N GLY A 246 -6.68 -2.21 7.27
CA GLY A 246 -7.44 -2.74 6.13
C GLY A 246 -7.52 -4.27 6.06
N VAL A 247 -7.07 -4.99 7.09
CA VAL A 247 -7.09 -6.47 7.16
C VAL A 247 -8.11 -6.94 8.20
N GLU A 248 -8.96 -7.90 7.82
CA GLU A 248 -9.86 -8.63 8.73
C GLU A 248 -9.14 -9.89 9.27
N ARG A 249 -8.98 -10.00 10.59
CA ARG A 249 -8.24 -11.10 11.23
C ARG A 249 -9.19 -12.13 11.85
N PHE A 250 -8.89 -13.41 11.62
CA PHE A 250 -9.57 -14.56 12.21
C PHE A 250 -8.56 -15.38 13.02
N ASP A 251 -8.71 -15.37 14.34
CA ASP A 251 -7.81 -16.10 15.24
C ASP A 251 -8.19 -17.59 15.33
N VAL A 252 -7.16 -18.44 15.24
CA VAL A 252 -7.25 -19.90 15.39
C VAL A 252 -6.07 -20.40 16.22
N ASP A 253 -6.21 -21.55 16.86
CA ASP A 253 -5.15 -22.15 17.68
C ASP A 253 -4.59 -23.42 17.03
N SER A 254 -5.45 -24.33 16.56
CA SER A 254 -5.05 -25.62 15.98
C SER A 254 -5.13 -25.67 14.45
N ALA A 255 -4.45 -26.66 13.85
CA ALA A 255 -4.53 -26.96 12.43
C ALA A 255 -5.96 -27.24 11.96
N ALA A 256 -6.76 -27.94 12.77
CA ALA A 256 -8.16 -28.22 12.44
C ALA A 256 -9.03 -26.96 12.40
N GLN A 257 -8.81 -26.02 13.33
CA GLN A 257 -9.50 -24.72 13.31
C GLN A 257 -9.06 -23.87 12.12
N MET A 258 -7.75 -23.85 11.83
CA MET A 258 -7.21 -23.14 10.66
C MET A 258 -7.77 -23.72 9.36
N HIS A 259 -7.87 -25.04 9.25
CA HIS A 259 -8.47 -25.75 8.11
C HIS A 259 -9.93 -25.34 7.89
N SER A 260 -10.75 -25.38 8.95
CA SER A 260 -12.15 -24.97 8.90
C SER A 260 -12.32 -23.51 8.46
N ALA A 261 -11.50 -22.61 9.01
CA ALA A 261 -11.51 -21.19 8.63
C ALA A 261 -11.07 -21.00 7.16
N ALA A 262 -10.04 -21.72 6.72
CA ALA A 262 -9.53 -21.67 5.36
C ALA A 262 -10.59 -22.11 4.35
N HIS A 263 -11.24 -23.25 4.57
CA HIS A 263 -12.31 -23.74 3.70
C HIS A 263 -13.47 -22.76 3.57
N ARG A 264 -13.91 -22.17 4.69
CA ARG A 264 -15.00 -21.20 4.69
C ARG A 264 -14.66 -19.95 3.88
N LEU A 265 -13.44 -19.42 4.03
CA LEU A 265 -13.04 -18.16 3.43
C LEU A 265 -12.57 -18.31 1.97
N ALA A 266 -12.04 -19.47 1.59
CA ALA A 266 -11.51 -19.71 0.24
C ALA A 266 -12.59 -19.75 -0.85
N GLN A 267 -13.83 -20.15 -0.54
CA GLN A 267 -14.93 -20.32 -1.52
C GLN A 267 -15.36 -19.02 -2.23
N GLY A 268 -14.95 -17.85 -1.72
CA GLY A 268 -15.20 -16.55 -2.33
C GLY A 268 -13.93 -15.69 -2.41
N ALA A 269 -12.75 -16.33 -2.43
CA ALA A 269 -11.47 -15.66 -2.59
C ALA A 269 -11.02 -15.75 -4.04
N ASP A 270 -10.28 -14.74 -4.49
CA ASP A 270 -9.59 -14.76 -5.77
C ASP A 270 -8.19 -15.36 -5.61
N ILE A 271 -7.55 -15.12 -4.46
CA ILE A 271 -6.21 -15.63 -4.12
C ILE A 271 -6.21 -16.23 -2.71
N PHE A 272 -5.61 -17.41 -2.55
CA PHE A 272 -5.34 -18.04 -1.26
C PHE A 272 -3.84 -18.26 -1.07
N ILE A 273 -3.30 -17.73 0.04
CA ILE A 273 -1.87 -17.80 0.36
C ILE A 273 -1.66 -18.62 1.65
N GLY A 274 -1.13 -19.83 1.50
CA GLY A 274 -0.74 -20.69 2.60
C GLY A 274 0.65 -20.36 3.13
N CYS A 275 0.75 -19.39 4.06
CA CYS A 275 2.02 -18.97 4.68
C CYS A 275 2.16 -19.45 6.14
N ALA A 276 1.11 -19.97 6.76
CA ALA A 276 1.19 -20.49 8.14
C ALA A 276 2.12 -21.71 8.24
N ALA A 277 2.78 -21.85 9.39
CA ALA A 277 3.54 -23.04 9.74
C ALA A 277 2.63 -24.01 10.51
N VAL A 278 1.84 -24.77 9.76
CA VAL A 278 0.91 -25.77 10.29
C VAL A 278 1.69 -26.98 10.82
N VAL A 279 1.32 -27.47 12.00
CA VAL A 279 1.92 -28.68 12.57
C VAL A 279 1.34 -29.91 11.86
N ASP A 280 2.21 -30.78 11.33
CA ASP A 280 1.81 -31.93 10.52
C ASP A 280 1.10 -33.05 11.30
N PHE A 281 1.33 -33.12 12.62
CA PHE A 281 0.80 -34.17 13.49
C PHE A 281 0.21 -33.59 14.78
N ARG A 282 -0.90 -34.17 15.25
CA ARG A 282 -1.52 -33.89 16.55
C ARG A 282 -1.59 -35.14 17.41
N ALA A 283 -1.78 -34.99 18.72
CA ALA A 283 -2.09 -36.13 19.58
C ALA A 283 -3.38 -36.83 19.12
N GLU A 284 -3.38 -38.15 19.09
CA GLU A 284 -4.58 -38.95 18.79
C GLU A 284 -5.71 -38.65 19.77
N ALA A 285 -5.38 -38.61 21.06
CA ALA A 285 -6.25 -38.22 22.16
C ALA A 285 -5.49 -37.31 23.13
N PRO A 286 -5.72 -35.98 23.09
CA PRO A 286 -5.15 -35.05 24.08
C PRO A 286 -5.64 -35.41 25.49
N ALA A 287 -4.75 -35.38 26.47
CA ALA A 287 -5.12 -35.68 27.86
C ALA A 287 -6.00 -34.55 28.44
N GLU A 288 -7.06 -34.90 29.18
CA GLU A 288 -7.92 -33.93 29.89
C GLU A 288 -7.20 -33.26 31.07
N HIS A 289 -6.15 -33.90 31.58
CA HIS A 289 -5.37 -33.44 32.71
C HIS A 289 -3.89 -33.42 32.37
N LYS A 290 -3.15 -32.53 33.05
CA LYS A 290 -1.69 -32.44 32.91
C LYS A 290 -1.06 -33.82 33.08
N ILE A 291 -0.31 -34.25 32.06
CA ILE A 291 0.39 -35.54 32.07
C ILE A 291 1.40 -35.51 33.22
N LYS A 292 1.19 -36.38 34.22
CA LYS A 292 2.02 -36.48 35.43
C LYS A 292 3.29 -37.27 35.15
N LYS A 293 4.35 -36.96 35.89
CA LYS A 293 5.55 -37.80 35.93
C LYS A 293 5.28 -38.99 36.85
N HIS A 294 5.45 -40.21 36.36
CA HIS A 294 5.42 -41.41 37.20
C HIS A 294 6.84 -41.71 37.69
N GLN A 295 7.00 -42.02 38.99
CA GLN A 295 8.33 -42.18 39.63
C GLN A 295 9.17 -43.33 39.05
N ASN A 296 8.55 -44.25 38.30
CA ASN A 296 9.19 -45.42 37.69
C ASN A 296 9.15 -45.41 36.15
N GLU A 297 8.84 -44.27 35.53
CA GLU A 297 8.81 -44.12 34.07
C GLU A 297 9.72 -42.98 33.63
N ASP A 298 10.84 -43.33 32.99
CA ASP A 298 11.81 -42.36 32.45
C ASP A 298 11.45 -41.88 31.03
N SER A 299 10.35 -42.37 30.45
CA SER A 299 9.96 -42.05 29.07
C SER A 299 8.45 -41.75 28.95
N LEU A 300 8.11 -40.84 28.04
CA LEU A 300 6.73 -40.53 27.66
C LEU A 300 6.51 -40.94 26.21
N THR A 301 5.52 -41.79 25.95
CA THR A 301 5.10 -42.14 24.59
C THR A 301 3.89 -41.31 24.19
N LEU A 302 3.98 -40.63 23.05
CA LEU A 302 2.87 -39.91 22.43
C LEU A 302 2.48 -40.59 21.13
N ILE A 303 1.19 -40.93 21.00
CA ILE A 303 0.63 -41.43 19.74
C ILE A 303 0.13 -40.22 18.95
N LEU A 304 0.71 -40.02 17.77
CA LEU A 304 0.43 -38.86 16.92
C LEU A 304 -0.28 -39.29 15.63
N VAL A 305 -1.27 -38.51 15.22
CA VAL A 305 -2.03 -38.68 13.97
C VAL A 305 -1.86 -37.46 13.07
N LYS A 306 -1.94 -37.66 11.76
CA LYS A 306 -1.75 -36.58 10.78
C LYS A 306 -2.84 -35.52 10.88
N ASN A 307 -2.44 -34.26 10.75
CA ASN A 307 -3.34 -33.14 10.57
C ASN A 307 -3.85 -33.01 9.12
N PRO A 308 -4.99 -32.33 8.91
CA PRO A 308 -5.47 -32.01 7.58
C PRO A 308 -4.45 -31.19 6.79
N ASP A 309 -4.37 -31.43 5.48
CA ASP A 309 -3.48 -30.69 4.61
C ASP A 309 -4.21 -29.50 3.98
N ILE A 310 -4.18 -28.38 4.70
CA ILE A 310 -4.96 -27.17 4.34
C ILE A 310 -4.68 -26.74 2.90
N ILE A 311 -3.41 -26.66 2.49
CA ILE A 311 -3.10 -26.12 1.16
C ILE A 311 -3.49 -27.08 0.04
N ALA A 312 -3.35 -28.40 0.25
CA ALA A 312 -3.80 -29.40 -0.70
C ALA A 312 -5.33 -29.42 -0.82
N ASP A 313 -6.04 -29.33 0.30
CA ASP A 313 -7.50 -29.38 0.32
C ASP A 313 -8.11 -28.13 -0.34
N ILE A 314 -7.50 -26.95 -0.17
CA ILE A 314 -7.89 -25.73 -0.90
C ILE A 314 -7.56 -25.85 -2.40
N ALA A 315 -6.41 -26.39 -2.76
CA ALA A 315 -6.03 -26.60 -4.16
C ALA A 315 -6.92 -27.63 -4.87
N ALA A 316 -7.55 -28.54 -4.12
CA ALA A 316 -8.50 -29.54 -4.62
C ALA A 316 -9.96 -29.04 -4.72
N LEU A 317 -10.24 -27.78 -4.38
CA LEU A 317 -11.58 -27.21 -4.54
C LEU A 317 -12.02 -27.26 -6.02
N PRO A 318 -13.34 -27.38 -6.30
CA PRO A 318 -13.86 -27.33 -7.66
C PRO A 318 -13.46 -26.05 -8.39
N SER A 319 -13.15 -26.13 -9.67
CA SER A 319 -12.65 -24.99 -10.48
C SER A 319 -13.52 -23.74 -10.41
N ALA A 320 -14.84 -23.88 -10.28
CA ALA A 320 -15.77 -22.76 -10.15
C ALA A 320 -15.61 -21.94 -8.85
N SER A 321 -14.93 -22.51 -7.85
CA SER A 321 -14.75 -21.93 -6.50
C SER A 321 -13.29 -21.95 -6.03
N ARG A 322 -12.35 -22.36 -6.90
CA ARG A 322 -10.94 -22.53 -6.55
C ARG A 322 -10.20 -21.21 -6.77
N PRO A 323 -9.61 -20.59 -5.74
CA PRO A 323 -8.79 -19.40 -5.91
C PRO A 323 -7.45 -19.74 -6.60
N LEU A 324 -6.69 -18.72 -6.97
CA LEU A 324 -5.26 -18.87 -7.23
C LEU A 324 -4.57 -19.32 -5.93
N VAL A 325 -3.97 -20.52 -5.91
CA VAL A 325 -3.41 -21.12 -4.68
C VAL A 325 -1.90 -20.98 -4.64
N ILE A 326 -1.41 -20.29 -3.62
CA ILE A 326 -0.01 -19.98 -3.41
C ILE A 326 0.48 -20.65 -2.13
N GLY A 327 1.47 -21.53 -2.23
CA GLY A 327 2.08 -22.21 -1.08
C GLY A 327 3.43 -21.64 -0.70
N PHE A 328 3.86 -21.88 0.54
CA PHE A 328 5.22 -21.61 1.00
C PHE A 328 6.00 -22.91 1.24
N ALA A 329 7.30 -22.89 0.97
CA ALA A 329 8.25 -23.93 1.31
C ALA A 329 9.47 -23.31 2.01
N ALA A 330 9.99 -24.02 3.00
CA ALA A 330 11.23 -23.66 3.67
C ALA A 330 12.14 -24.88 3.59
N GLU A 331 13.22 -24.78 2.83
CA GLU A 331 14.10 -25.92 2.54
C GLU A 331 15.54 -25.58 2.88
N THR A 332 16.28 -26.57 3.38
CA THR A 332 17.71 -26.41 3.77
C THR A 332 18.67 -26.85 2.67
N ARG A 333 18.18 -27.58 1.65
CA ARG A 333 18.96 -28.13 0.54
C ARG A 333 18.06 -28.27 -0.67
N ASP A 334 18.63 -28.12 -1.87
CA ASP A 334 17.95 -28.40 -3.15
C ASP A 334 16.55 -27.75 -3.26
N VAL A 335 16.49 -26.46 -2.93
CA VAL A 335 15.26 -25.67 -2.80
C VAL A 335 14.39 -25.76 -4.05
N GLU A 336 15.02 -25.76 -5.24
CA GLU A 336 14.32 -25.84 -6.52
C GLU A 336 13.63 -27.19 -6.73
N HIS A 337 14.32 -28.30 -6.48
CA HIS A 337 13.75 -29.64 -6.66
C HIS A 337 12.52 -29.85 -5.75
N TYR A 338 12.66 -29.54 -4.45
CA TYR A 338 11.55 -29.71 -3.50
C TYR A 338 10.39 -28.75 -3.75
N ALA A 339 10.67 -27.53 -4.21
CA ALA A 339 9.63 -26.59 -4.59
C ALA A 339 8.84 -27.09 -5.81
N ARG A 340 9.51 -27.65 -6.83
CA ARG A 340 8.86 -28.26 -8.00
C ARG A 340 8.00 -29.47 -7.60
N ASP A 341 8.51 -30.37 -6.76
CA ASP A 341 7.72 -31.51 -6.23
C ASP A 341 6.48 -31.01 -5.49
N LYS A 342 6.66 -30.07 -4.55
CA LYS A 342 5.56 -29.57 -3.72
C LYS A 342 4.50 -28.83 -4.55
N LEU A 343 4.92 -28.03 -5.54
CA LEU A 343 4.01 -27.37 -6.49
C LEU A 343 3.12 -28.40 -7.21
N ALA A 344 3.71 -29.47 -7.74
CA ALA A 344 3.00 -30.51 -8.48
C ALA A 344 2.11 -31.36 -7.56
N ARG A 345 2.69 -31.92 -6.49
CA ARG A 345 2.01 -32.83 -5.55
C ARG A 345 0.87 -32.18 -4.79
N LYS A 346 0.94 -30.86 -4.52
CA LYS A 346 -0.11 -30.10 -3.84
C LYS A 346 -1.04 -29.35 -4.79
N GLY A 347 -0.84 -29.46 -6.10
CA GLY A 347 -1.72 -28.82 -7.09
C GLY A 347 -1.71 -27.28 -7.03
N LEU A 348 -0.60 -26.67 -6.63
CA LEU A 348 -0.49 -25.21 -6.45
C LEU A 348 -0.35 -24.49 -7.78
N ASP A 349 -0.68 -23.20 -7.80
CA ASP A 349 -0.46 -22.33 -8.97
C ASP A 349 0.88 -21.60 -8.88
N MET A 350 1.28 -21.26 -7.65
CA MET A 350 2.60 -20.70 -7.33
C MET A 350 3.12 -21.27 -6.01
N ILE A 351 4.45 -21.36 -5.90
CA ILE A 351 5.14 -21.66 -4.65
C ILE A 351 6.24 -20.63 -4.39
N VAL A 352 6.32 -20.19 -3.14
CA VAL A 352 7.38 -19.33 -2.61
C VAL A 352 8.32 -20.20 -1.78
N ALA A 353 9.52 -20.44 -2.30
CA ALA A 353 10.50 -21.30 -1.66
C ALA A 353 11.64 -20.49 -1.05
N ASN A 354 11.86 -20.64 0.26
CA ASN A 354 12.92 -19.93 0.97
C ASN A 354 14.05 -20.91 1.28
N ASP A 355 15.29 -20.51 0.98
CA ASP A 355 16.47 -21.22 1.47
C ASP A 355 16.73 -20.83 2.93
N ILE A 356 16.62 -21.80 3.84
CA ILE A 356 16.85 -21.61 5.27
C ILE A 356 18.22 -22.13 5.73
N SER A 357 19.14 -22.44 4.81
CA SER A 357 20.46 -23.03 5.09
C SER A 357 21.51 -22.03 5.57
N GLN A 358 21.35 -20.74 5.30
CA GLN A 358 22.31 -19.72 5.76
C GLN A 358 22.17 -19.44 7.26
N ALA A 359 23.29 -19.42 7.97
CA ALA A 359 23.36 -19.19 9.41
C ALA A 359 22.79 -17.80 9.76
N GLY A 360 21.57 -17.76 10.30
CA GLY A 360 20.85 -16.52 10.61
C GLY A 360 19.33 -16.66 10.76
N GLY A 361 18.73 -17.76 10.31
CA GLY A 361 17.35 -18.17 10.65
C GLY A 361 16.24 -17.29 10.06
N VAL A 362 15.58 -17.79 9.02
CA VAL A 362 14.37 -17.17 8.42
C VAL A 362 13.20 -17.05 9.42
N PHE A 363 13.21 -17.89 10.46
CA PHE A 363 12.30 -17.82 11.60
C PHE A 363 12.68 -16.68 12.55
N GLY A 364 12.23 -15.47 12.22
CA GLY A 364 12.33 -14.29 13.10
C GLY A 364 13.16 -13.14 12.54
N SER A 365 14.07 -13.39 11.58
CA SER A 365 14.80 -12.35 10.85
C SER A 365 13.87 -11.38 10.12
N ASP A 366 14.31 -10.13 9.93
CA ASP A 366 13.57 -9.10 9.19
C ASP A 366 13.87 -9.13 7.68
N ASP A 367 14.96 -9.79 7.27
CA ASP A 367 15.36 -10.01 5.89
C ASP A 367 15.11 -11.47 5.45
N ASN A 368 14.83 -11.65 4.17
CA ASN A 368 14.60 -12.96 3.57
C ASN A 368 14.86 -12.93 2.05
N ALA A 369 15.24 -14.08 1.49
CA ALA A 369 15.29 -14.31 0.05
C ALA A 369 14.23 -15.35 -0.33
N ALA A 370 13.75 -15.32 -1.57
CA ALA A 370 12.80 -16.32 -2.04
C ALA A 370 13.03 -16.66 -3.51
N TRP A 371 12.80 -17.92 -3.84
CA TRP A 371 12.66 -18.38 -5.20
C TRP A 371 11.18 -18.62 -5.47
N LEU A 372 10.65 -17.89 -6.45
CA LEU A 372 9.26 -18.01 -6.89
C LEU A 372 9.21 -18.98 -8.07
N LEU A 373 8.25 -19.89 -8.04
CA LEU A 373 7.96 -20.81 -9.13
C LEU A 373 6.45 -20.88 -9.34
N TRP A 374 5.99 -20.70 -10.57
CA TRP A 374 4.56 -20.73 -10.90
C TRP A 374 4.28 -21.42 -12.23
N LYS A 375 3.03 -21.81 -12.42
CA LYS A 375 2.54 -22.41 -13.67
C LYS A 375 2.25 -21.32 -14.70
N THR A 376 2.56 -21.60 -15.95
CA THR A 376 2.21 -20.79 -17.12
C THR A 376 1.54 -21.67 -18.17
N PRO A 377 0.85 -21.08 -19.18
CA PRO A 377 0.31 -21.85 -20.30
C PRO A 377 1.38 -22.69 -21.02
N ASP A 378 2.62 -22.19 -21.07
CA ASP A 378 3.76 -22.84 -21.73
C ASP A 378 4.57 -23.77 -20.80
N GLY A 379 4.11 -23.99 -19.56
CA GLY A 379 4.77 -24.86 -18.58
C GLY A 379 4.96 -24.22 -17.21
N GLN A 380 6.19 -23.86 -16.88
CA GLN A 380 6.54 -23.24 -15.59
C GLN A 380 7.52 -22.09 -15.80
N ALA A 381 7.35 -21.03 -15.02
CA ALA A 381 8.29 -19.91 -14.95
C ALA A 381 8.76 -19.71 -13.51
N SER A 382 9.94 -19.13 -13.36
CA SER A 382 10.57 -18.92 -12.05
C SER A 382 11.31 -17.59 -11.98
N GLU A 383 11.42 -17.04 -10.77
CA GLU A 383 12.13 -15.81 -10.47
C GLU A 383 12.86 -15.93 -9.14
N SER A 384 14.12 -15.48 -9.11
CA SER A 384 14.90 -15.43 -7.87
C SER A 384 14.86 -14.00 -7.31
N LEU A 385 14.32 -13.86 -6.11
CA LEU A 385 14.31 -12.60 -5.37
C LEU A 385 15.48 -12.60 -4.37
N PRO A 386 16.43 -11.64 -4.49
CA PRO A 386 17.58 -11.57 -3.60
C PRO A 386 17.16 -11.26 -2.17
N SER A 387 18.09 -11.44 -1.22
CA SER A 387 17.85 -11.09 0.18
C SER A 387 17.43 -9.64 0.31
N GLN A 388 16.26 -9.42 0.92
CA GLN A 388 15.67 -8.11 1.10
C GLN A 388 14.71 -8.10 2.30
N PRO A 389 14.29 -6.92 2.78
CA PRO A 389 13.34 -6.84 3.88
C PRO A 389 12.03 -7.56 3.57
N LYS A 390 11.46 -8.27 4.56
CA LYS A 390 10.20 -9.03 4.42
C LYS A 390 9.04 -8.20 3.88
N ALA A 391 8.98 -6.91 4.19
CA ALA A 391 7.95 -6.01 3.66
C ALA A 391 8.07 -5.82 2.13
N ARG A 392 9.29 -5.72 1.61
CA ARG A 392 9.55 -5.61 0.17
C ARG A 392 9.29 -6.94 -0.52
N LEU A 393 9.82 -8.02 0.04
CA LEU A 393 9.56 -9.38 -0.45
C LEU A 393 8.07 -9.69 -0.53
N ALA A 394 7.30 -9.31 0.49
CA ALA A 394 5.85 -9.46 0.51
C ALA A 394 5.19 -8.66 -0.63
N SER A 395 5.65 -7.44 -0.90
CA SER A 395 5.13 -6.62 -2.00
C SER A 395 5.38 -7.27 -3.35
N ASP A 396 6.59 -7.80 -3.58
CA ASP A 396 6.95 -8.49 -4.83
C ASP A 396 6.12 -9.77 -5.03
N ILE A 397 5.91 -10.56 -3.96
CA ILE A 397 5.06 -11.76 -4.00
C ILE A 397 3.60 -11.41 -4.31
N ILE A 398 3.05 -10.38 -3.67
CA ILE A 398 1.67 -9.93 -3.91
C ILE A 398 1.51 -9.41 -5.33
N GLN A 399 2.48 -8.64 -5.84
CA GLN A 399 2.43 -8.17 -7.23
C GLN A 399 2.42 -9.34 -8.20
N ARG A 400 3.32 -10.31 -8.02
CA ARG A 400 3.35 -11.53 -8.85
C ARG A 400 2.03 -12.30 -8.78
N ALA A 401 1.43 -12.43 -7.61
CA ALA A 401 0.15 -13.09 -7.43
C ALA A 401 -0.98 -12.39 -8.20
N LEU A 402 -1.00 -11.05 -8.17
CA LEU A 402 -1.99 -10.24 -8.90
C LEU A 402 -1.78 -10.33 -10.42
N ASP A 403 -0.53 -10.34 -10.89
CA ASP A 403 -0.22 -10.52 -12.31
C ASP A 403 -0.76 -11.86 -12.81
N LEU A 404 -0.53 -12.95 -12.06
CA LEU A 404 -1.05 -14.29 -12.39
C LEU A 404 -2.58 -14.34 -12.42
N LEU A 405 -3.24 -13.66 -11.50
CA LEU A 405 -4.69 -13.57 -11.48
C LEU A 405 -5.21 -12.84 -12.74
N ALA A 406 -4.57 -11.74 -13.14
CA ALA A 406 -4.95 -10.97 -14.33
C ALA A 406 -4.81 -11.76 -15.64
N PHE A 407 -3.78 -12.62 -15.76
CA PHE A 407 -3.62 -13.47 -16.94
C PHE A 407 -4.66 -14.60 -17.03
N GLY A 408 -5.19 -15.07 -15.89
CA GLY A 408 -6.22 -16.12 -15.84
C GLY A 408 -7.63 -15.63 -16.18
N GLU A 409 -7.89 -14.32 -16.15
CA GLU A 409 -9.19 -13.72 -16.47
C GLU A 409 -9.34 -13.31 -17.96
N THR A 410 -8.30 -13.48 -18.78
CA THR A 410 -8.38 -13.23 -20.22
C THR A 410 -9.20 -14.34 -20.91
N PRO A 411 -10.31 -14.00 -21.60
CA PRO A 411 -11.26 -14.99 -22.15
C PRO A 411 -10.69 -15.85 -23.28
#